data_AF-A0ABD3F8C5-F1
#
_entry.id   AF-A0ABD3F8C5-F1
#
_cell.length_a   1.000
_cell.length_b   1.000
_cell.length_c   1.000
_cell.angle_alpha   90.00
_cell.angle_beta   90.00
_cell.angle_gamma   90.00
#
_symmetry.space_group_name_H-M   'P 1'
#
loop_
_entity.id
_entity.type
_entity.pdbx_description
1 polymer ?
#
loop_
_entity_poly.entity_id
_entity_poly.type
_entity_poly.pdbx_seq_one_letter_code
_entity_poly.pdbx_strand_id
1 'polypeptide(L)'
;MVGVAWSEVVDYIPAPPTPASRVSTVSSENDEDQPFYRRINPLQNASLPSIVLAHWIQPMISLGAERVLELKDMWPIGKNDSCDLLEARFHQVYDSKPQVFGISPIAMAFAKTFKKELVIILVGSVLYVVALAMQSYVAQALLQFLNNRENIFGISNGYWLVAMMTISSIAAVCTVNYVFFTTSRIGANIRSLTMTLVFDKALELSSTSRQEYSAGEVLTLMSVDAERVFTAMLQSPWHVMGPLAFAVSIVMIGALLDAYSAFAGAVFLRS
;
A
#
# COMPACT_ATOMS: atom_id res chain seq x y z
N MET A 1 -7.20 15.47 -73.83
CA MET A 1 -6.91 15.55 -72.39
C MET A 1 -7.85 16.59 -71.80
N VAL A 2 -8.95 16.16 -71.21
CA VAL A 2 -9.89 17.05 -70.50
C VAL A 2 -9.70 16.73 -69.02
N GLY A 3 -9.16 17.69 -68.27
CA GLY A 3 -8.85 17.56 -66.85
C GLY A 3 -10.09 17.64 -66.00
N VAL A 4 -10.24 16.68 -65.09
CA VAL A 4 -11.30 16.61 -64.07
C VAL A 4 -10.92 17.59 -62.94
N ALA A 5 -11.76 18.59 -62.68
CA ALA A 5 -11.65 19.47 -61.53
C ALA A 5 -12.64 19.00 -60.45
N TRP A 6 -12.12 18.53 -59.32
CA TRP A 6 -12.91 18.19 -58.14
C TRP A 6 -13.26 19.47 -57.38
N SER A 7 -14.54 19.71 -57.15
CA SER A 7 -15.03 20.72 -56.21
C SER A 7 -15.62 20.01 -54.98
N GLU A 8 -14.81 19.79 -53.95
CA GLU A 8 -15.29 19.42 -52.62
C GLU A 8 -15.38 20.69 -51.78
N VAL A 9 -16.61 21.17 -51.58
CA VAL A 9 -16.94 22.15 -50.53
C VAL A 9 -17.19 21.34 -49.26
N VAL A 10 -16.23 21.36 -48.33
CA VAL A 10 -16.43 20.82 -46.97
C VAL A 10 -16.99 21.94 -46.11
N ASP A 11 -18.29 21.86 -45.79
CA ASP A 11 -18.95 22.79 -44.86
C ASP A 11 -18.32 22.63 -43.46
N TYR A 12 -17.72 23.70 -42.95
CA TYR A 12 -17.18 23.75 -41.60
C TYR A 12 -18.33 23.80 -40.59
N ILE A 13 -18.48 22.74 -39.79
CA ILE A 13 -19.41 22.70 -38.66
C ILE A 13 -18.69 23.28 -37.43
N PRO A 14 -19.12 24.42 -36.85
CA PRO A 14 -18.49 24.96 -35.66
C PRO A 14 -18.71 24.05 -34.44
N ALA A 15 -17.67 23.94 -33.60
CA ALA A 15 -17.73 23.15 -32.38
C ALA A 15 -18.78 23.69 -31.39
N PRO A 16 -19.46 22.81 -30.62
CA PRO A 16 -20.42 23.25 -29.62
C PRO A 16 -19.74 24.11 -28.54
N PRO A 17 -20.42 25.16 -28.02
CA PRO A 17 -19.83 26.05 -27.03
C PRO A 17 -19.59 25.32 -25.69
N THR A 18 -18.47 25.62 -25.05
CA THR A 18 -18.10 25.08 -23.73
C THR A 18 -19.13 25.50 -22.68
N PRO A 19 -19.63 24.59 -21.82
CA PRO A 19 -20.60 24.95 -20.78
C PRO A 19 -20.00 25.99 -19.83
N ALA A 20 -20.77 27.07 -19.56
CA ALA A 20 -20.35 28.10 -18.63
C ALA A 20 -20.15 27.51 -17.23
N SER A 21 -19.02 27.82 -16.58
CA SER A 21 -18.77 27.43 -15.19
C SER A 21 -19.79 28.11 -14.29
N ARG A 22 -20.64 27.30 -13.65
CA ARG A 22 -21.59 27.76 -12.64
C ARG A 22 -20.79 28.27 -11.44
N VAL A 23 -20.66 29.58 -11.30
CA VAL A 23 -20.20 30.21 -10.06
C VAL A 23 -21.37 30.15 -9.09
N SER A 24 -21.37 29.18 -8.20
CA SER A 24 -22.32 29.07 -7.10
C SER A 24 -22.06 30.20 -6.10
N THR A 25 -23.06 31.07 -5.95
CA THR A 25 -23.13 32.07 -4.89
C THR A 25 -23.23 31.38 -3.53
N VAL A 26 -22.36 31.79 -2.61
CA VAL A 26 -22.20 31.23 -1.26
C VAL A 26 -23.43 31.54 -0.42
N SER A 27 -24.32 30.56 -0.26
CA SER A 27 -25.31 30.52 0.80
C SER A 27 -24.90 29.46 1.81
N SER A 28 -24.53 29.90 3.03
CA SER A 28 -24.49 29.11 4.28
C SER A 28 -24.23 27.60 4.10
N GLU A 29 -22.96 27.25 3.91
CA GLU A 29 -22.49 25.89 3.62
C GLU A 29 -22.79 24.94 4.78
N ASN A 30 -23.63 23.92 4.52
CA ASN A 30 -23.51 22.65 5.21
C ASN A 30 -22.10 22.09 4.91
N ASP A 31 -21.42 21.47 5.88
CA ASP A 31 -20.09 20.86 5.68
C ASP A 31 -20.05 19.86 4.50
N GLU A 32 -21.22 19.34 4.09
CA GLU A 32 -21.40 18.45 2.95
C GLU A 32 -21.37 19.12 1.56
N ASP A 33 -21.42 20.46 1.48
CA ASP A 33 -21.35 21.21 0.21
C ASP A 33 -19.96 21.83 -0.03
N GLN A 34 -19.05 21.79 0.95
CA GLN A 34 -17.71 22.32 0.80
C GLN A 34 -16.85 21.46 -0.14
N PRO A 35 -15.97 22.03 -0.98
CA PRO A 35 -15.08 21.25 -1.82
C PRO A 35 -14.11 20.38 -0.99
N PHE A 36 -13.76 19.20 -1.48
CA PHE A 36 -13.01 18.19 -0.71
C PHE A 36 -11.66 18.69 -0.17
N TYR A 37 -10.98 19.61 -0.86
CA TYR A 37 -9.71 20.19 -0.39
C TYR A 37 -9.81 20.98 0.93
N ARG A 38 -11.00 21.47 1.31
CA ARG A 38 -11.22 22.15 2.61
C ARG A 38 -11.63 21.19 3.72
N ARG A 39 -12.11 20.00 3.37
CA ARG A 39 -12.56 19.03 4.35
C ARG A 39 -11.37 18.30 4.95
N ILE A 40 -11.50 17.92 6.23
CA ILE A 40 -10.50 17.09 6.90
C ILE A 40 -10.46 15.72 6.20
N ASN A 41 -9.26 15.17 6.04
CA ASN A 41 -9.09 13.86 5.46
C ASN A 41 -9.83 12.80 6.31
N PRO A 42 -10.82 12.08 5.75
CA PRO A 42 -11.64 11.13 6.50
C PRO A 42 -10.81 10.01 7.13
N LEU A 43 -9.62 9.71 6.58
CA LEU A 43 -8.69 8.73 7.15
C LEU A 43 -8.25 9.08 8.59
N GLN A 44 -8.31 10.36 8.99
CA GLN A 44 -7.93 10.79 10.35
C GLN A 44 -8.96 10.38 11.41
N ASN A 45 -10.24 10.33 11.03
CA ASN A 45 -11.35 10.02 11.94
C ASN A 45 -12.00 8.65 11.64
N ALA A 46 -11.53 7.96 10.59
CA ALA A 46 -12.08 6.68 10.17
C ALA A 46 -11.85 5.60 11.23
N SER A 47 -12.88 4.81 11.50
CA SER A 47 -12.79 3.61 12.31
C SER A 47 -12.00 2.51 11.57
N LEU A 48 -11.39 1.57 12.29
CA LEU A 48 -10.64 0.47 11.68
C LEU A 48 -11.43 -0.31 10.62
N PRO A 49 -12.72 -0.66 10.81
CA PRO A 49 -13.51 -1.31 9.77
C PRO A 49 -13.68 -0.45 8.51
N SER A 50 -13.84 0.88 8.66
CA SER A 50 -13.94 1.81 7.54
C SER A 50 -12.65 1.84 6.72
N ILE A 51 -11.49 1.79 7.39
CA ILE A 51 -10.18 1.73 6.73
C ILE A 51 -9.99 0.40 6.00
N VAL A 52 -10.27 -0.72 6.67
CA VAL A 52 -10.09 -2.07 6.13
C VAL A 52 -11.00 -2.33 4.92
N LEU A 53 -12.25 -1.87 4.97
CA LEU A 53 -13.21 -2.01 3.87
C LEU A 53 -13.07 -0.89 2.82
N ALA A 54 -12.08 0.00 2.97
CA ALA A 54 -11.89 1.19 2.13
C ALA A 54 -13.17 2.04 1.99
N HIS A 55 -14.08 1.99 2.97
CA HIS A 55 -15.34 2.72 2.89
C HIS A 55 -15.15 4.23 2.96
N TRP A 56 -14.08 4.68 3.63
CA TRP A 56 -13.74 6.10 3.77
C TRP A 56 -13.49 6.83 2.44
N ILE A 57 -13.04 6.13 1.39
CA ILE A 57 -12.74 6.73 0.07
C ILE A 57 -13.97 6.75 -0.84
N GLN A 58 -15.06 6.08 -0.46
CA GLN A 58 -16.27 5.92 -1.28
C GLN A 58 -16.82 7.25 -1.86
N PRO A 59 -16.88 8.37 -1.11
CA PRO A 59 -17.40 9.64 -1.65
C PRO A 59 -16.58 10.18 -2.83
N MET A 60 -15.27 9.92 -2.85
CA MET A 60 -14.38 10.33 -3.94
C MET A 60 -14.52 9.40 -5.15
N ILE A 61 -14.72 8.09 -4.90
CA ILE A 61 -14.99 7.12 -5.97
C ILE A 61 -16.31 7.46 -6.67
N SER A 62 -17.36 7.80 -5.92
CA SER A 62 -18.63 8.20 -6.52
C SER A 62 -18.50 9.48 -7.33
N LEU A 63 -17.78 10.50 -6.82
CA LEU A 63 -17.54 11.73 -7.57
C LEU A 63 -16.73 11.46 -8.85
N GLY A 64 -15.74 10.58 -8.78
CA GLY A 64 -14.91 10.17 -9.92
C GLY A 64 -15.67 9.37 -10.99
N ALA A 65 -16.77 8.72 -10.61
CA ALA A 65 -17.66 8.05 -11.55
C ALA A 65 -18.54 9.04 -12.33
N GLU A 66 -18.86 10.20 -11.73
CA GLU A 66 -19.66 11.26 -12.35
C GLU A 66 -18.82 12.22 -13.20
N ARG A 67 -17.59 12.53 -12.76
CA ARG A 67 -16.70 13.45 -13.47
C ARG A 67 -15.22 13.13 -13.26
N VAL A 68 -14.38 13.61 -14.17
CA VAL A 68 -12.92 13.56 -13.99
C VAL A 68 -12.53 14.36 -12.75
N LEU A 69 -11.80 13.71 -11.83
CA LEU A 69 -11.34 14.34 -10.60
C LEU A 69 -10.21 15.32 -10.90
N GLU A 70 -10.31 16.53 -10.33
CA GLU A 70 -9.26 17.53 -10.33
C GLU A 70 -8.57 17.62 -8.96
N LEU A 71 -7.42 18.30 -8.87
CA LEU A 71 -6.69 18.47 -7.61
C LEU A 71 -7.54 19.11 -6.50
N LYS A 72 -8.48 20.01 -6.86
CA LYS A 72 -9.42 20.63 -5.91
C LYS A 72 -10.44 19.64 -5.32
N ASP A 73 -10.64 18.50 -5.96
CA ASP A 73 -11.54 17.44 -5.50
C ASP A 73 -10.80 16.42 -4.63
N MET A 74 -9.53 16.65 -4.29
CA MET A 74 -8.75 15.79 -3.40
C MET A 74 -8.75 16.30 -1.97
N TRP A 75 -8.82 15.39 -0.99
CA TRP A 75 -8.59 15.74 0.41
C TRP A 75 -7.16 16.20 0.64
N PRO A 76 -6.93 17.13 1.58
CA PRO A 76 -5.59 17.46 2.02
C PRO A 76 -4.89 16.25 2.66
N ILE A 77 -3.56 16.26 2.61
CA ILE A 77 -2.74 15.25 3.28
C ILE A 77 -2.99 15.32 4.80
N GLY A 78 -3.01 14.16 5.46
CA GLY A 78 -3.15 14.11 6.91
C GLY A 78 -1.96 14.79 7.61
N LYS A 79 -2.22 15.49 8.70
CA LYS A 79 -1.15 16.15 9.52
C LYS A 79 0.00 15.21 9.89
N ASN A 80 -0.29 13.93 10.13
CA ASN A 80 0.72 12.91 10.45
C ASN A 80 1.61 12.50 9.27
N ASP A 81 1.16 12.76 8.05
CA ASP A 81 1.84 12.39 6.79
C ASP A 81 2.48 13.62 6.11
N SER A 82 2.38 14.80 6.71
CA SER A 82 3.03 16.01 6.19
C SER A 82 4.56 15.91 6.33
N CYS A 83 5.28 16.39 5.32
CA CYS A 83 6.75 16.40 5.31
C CYS A 83 7.31 17.10 6.55
N ASP A 84 6.78 18.26 6.94
CA ASP A 84 7.29 19.04 8.08
C ASP A 84 7.32 18.22 9.38
N LEU A 85 6.26 17.44 9.63
CA LEU A 85 6.18 16.62 10.83
C LEU A 85 7.04 15.37 10.74
N LEU A 86 7.10 14.76 9.56
CA LEU A 86 7.94 13.58 9.30
C LEU A 86 9.42 13.93 9.47
N GLU A 87 9.84 15.07 8.94
CA GLU A 87 11.19 15.60 9.04
C GLU A 87 11.55 15.91 10.51
N ALA A 88 10.67 16.60 11.24
CA ALA A 88 10.86 16.86 12.66
C ALA A 88 11.02 15.57 13.48
N ARG A 89 10.19 14.54 13.20
CA ARG A 89 10.31 13.22 13.86
C ARG A 89 11.61 12.51 13.49
N PHE A 90 12.03 12.60 12.21
CA PHE A 90 13.27 12.01 11.74
C PHE A 90 14.48 12.63 12.44
N HIS A 91 14.57 13.96 12.50
CA HIS A 91 15.68 14.64 13.16
C HIS A 91 15.76 14.37 14.66
N GLN A 92 14.62 14.12 15.34
CA GLN A 92 14.62 13.74 16.75
C GLN A 92 15.27 12.37 17.01
N VAL A 93 15.22 11.45 16.04
CA VAL A 93 15.73 10.07 16.20
C VAL A 93 17.01 9.80 15.41
N TYR A 94 17.40 10.71 14.52
CA TYR A 94 18.60 10.61 13.71
C TYR A 94 19.85 10.77 14.59
N ASP A 95 20.73 9.78 14.52
CA ASP A 95 22.03 9.80 15.19
C ASP A 95 23.09 9.43 14.14
N SER A 96 24.04 10.33 13.91
CA SER A 96 25.13 10.14 12.94
C SER A 96 26.13 9.05 13.35
N LYS A 97 26.05 8.54 14.58
CA LYS A 97 26.92 7.47 15.04
C LYS A 97 26.72 6.18 14.23
N PRO A 98 27.81 5.43 13.97
CA PRO A 98 27.71 4.13 13.34
C PRO A 98 26.84 3.22 14.19
N GLN A 99 25.85 2.59 13.55
CA GLN A 99 24.89 1.74 14.22
C GLN A 99 25.43 0.31 14.34
N VAL A 100 24.86 -0.43 15.30
CA VAL A 100 25.17 -1.84 15.52
C VAL A 100 24.83 -2.63 14.25
N PHE A 101 25.62 -3.66 13.93
CA PHE A 101 25.46 -4.53 12.74
C PHE A 101 25.76 -3.87 11.38
N GLY A 102 26.42 -2.70 11.33
CA GLY A 102 26.81 -2.07 10.06
C GLY A 102 25.64 -1.49 9.26
N ILE A 103 24.49 -1.33 9.91
CA ILE A 103 23.30 -0.72 9.30
C ILE A 103 23.54 0.78 9.10
N SER A 104 23.14 1.31 7.95
CA SER A 104 23.22 2.76 7.69
C SER A 104 22.44 3.56 8.75
N PRO A 105 23.02 4.63 9.31
CA PRO A 105 22.34 5.49 10.29
C PRO A 105 21.00 6.04 9.79
N ILE A 106 20.90 6.33 8.50
CA ILE A 106 19.68 6.82 7.85
C ILE A 106 18.59 5.74 7.83
N ALA A 107 18.94 4.50 7.45
CA ALA A 107 18.00 3.38 7.44
C ALA A 107 17.46 3.09 8.85
N MET A 108 18.33 3.18 9.87
CA MET A 108 17.93 3.04 11.26
C MET A 108 17.02 4.19 11.72
N ALA A 109 17.29 5.43 11.30
CA ALA A 109 16.44 6.57 11.61
C ALA A 109 15.05 6.44 10.98
N PHE A 110 14.94 5.97 9.73
CA PHE A 110 13.66 5.63 9.11
C PHE A 110 12.93 4.53 9.90
N ALA A 111 13.60 3.44 10.25
CA ALA A 111 13.00 2.36 11.03
C ALA A 111 12.49 2.83 12.40
N LYS A 112 13.23 3.71 13.09
CA LYS A 112 12.80 4.30 14.36
C LYS A 112 11.62 5.27 14.19
N THR A 113 11.62 6.06 13.11
CA THR A 113 10.57 7.05 12.81
C THR A 113 9.23 6.35 12.56
N PHE A 114 9.23 5.27 11.77
CA PHE A 114 8.03 4.51 11.39
C PHE A 114 7.85 3.21 12.19
N LYS A 115 8.42 3.12 13.39
CA LYS A 115 8.46 1.87 14.18
C LYS A 115 7.07 1.30 14.48
N LYS A 116 6.07 2.15 14.71
CA LYS A 116 4.72 1.69 15.07
C LYS A 116 4.06 1.03 13.88
N GLU A 117 4.19 1.65 12.73
CA GLU A 117 3.62 1.22 11.46
C GLU A 117 4.33 -0.03 10.94
N LEU A 118 5.66 -0.11 11.09
CA LEU A 118 6.43 -1.33 10.79
C LEU A 118 6.01 -2.52 11.67
N VAL A 119 5.75 -2.29 12.96
CA VAL A 119 5.23 -3.35 13.85
C VAL A 119 3.84 -3.80 13.40
N ILE A 120 2.96 -2.88 13.00
CA ILE A 120 1.63 -3.21 12.45
C ILE A 120 1.76 -4.07 11.19
N ILE A 121 2.67 -3.72 10.28
CA ILE A 121 2.93 -4.49 9.06
C ILE A 121 3.43 -5.89 9.40
N LEU A 122 4.37 -6.02 10.34
CA LEU A 122 4.92 -7.30 10.75
C LEU A 122 3.86 -8.21 11.40
N VAL A 123 3.10 -7.68 12.36
CA VAL A 123 2.01 -8.42 13.02
C VAL A 123 0.92 -8.80 12.01
N GLY A 124 0.53 -7.89 11.12
CA GLY A 124 -0.44 -8.18 10.06
C GLY A 124 0.04 -9.24 9.09
N SER A 125 1.34 -9.25 8.76
CA SER A 125 1.94 -10.26 7.89
C SER A 125 1.90 -11.65 8.52
N VAL A 126 2.19 -11.76 9.82
CA VAL A 126 2.07 -13.01 10.57
C VAL A 126 0.61 -13.47 10.63
N LEU A 127 -0.31 -12.55 10.96
CA LEU A 127 -1.74 -12.86 11.03
C LEU A 127 -2.28 -13.37 9.69
N TYR A 128 -1.86 -12.77 8.57
CA TYR A 128 -2.23 -13.21 7.23
C TYR A 128 -1.77 -14.64 6.95
N VAL A 129 -0.51 -14.97 7.24
CA VAL A 129 0.02 -16.33 7.03
C VAL A 129 -0.71 -17.36 7.91
N VAL A 130 -1.02 -17.01 9.16
CA VAL A 130 -1.81 -17.86 10.05
C VAL A 130 -3.23 -18.07 9.51
N ALA A 131 -3.87 -17.02 8.98
CA ALA A 131 -5.20 -17.13 8.38
C ALA A 131 -5.19 -18.02 7.12
N LEU A 132 -4.15 -17.95 6.30
CA LEU A 132 -3.97 -18.88 5.17
C LEU A 132 -3.80 -20.33 5.63
N ALA A 133 -2.98 -20.55 6.67
CA ALA A 133 -2.80 -21.89 7.22
C ALA A 133 -4.11 -22.46 7.77
N MET A 134 -4.86 -21.64 8.53
CA MET A 134 -6.18 -22.00 9.04
C MET A 134 -7.13 -22.38 7.89
N GLN A 135 -7.12 -21.63 6.80
CA GLN A 135 -7.93 -21.93 5.61
C GLN A 135 -7.58 -23.31 5.02
N SER A 136 -6.31 -23.70 4.98
CA SER A 136 -5.89 -25.04 4.54
C SER A 136 -6.42 -26.16 5.44
N TYR A 137 -6.36 -25.99 6.77
CA TYR A 137 -6.92 -26.96 7.71
C TYR A 137 -8.44 -27.09 7.60
N VAL A 138 -9.15 -25.97 7.48
CA VAL A 138 -10.63 -26.00 7.31
C VAL A 138 -11.00 -26.66 5.98
N ALA A 139 -10.26 -26.40 4.91
CA ALA A 139 -10.47 -27.09 3.63
C ALA A 139 -10.26 -28.60 3.75
N GLN A 140 -9.22 -29.05 4.47
CA GLN A 140 -8.99 -30.47 4.73
C GLN A 140 -10.14 -31.09 5.56
N ALA A 141 -10.60 -30.41 6.60
CA ALA A 141 -11.72 -30.87 7.41
C ALA A 141 -13.03 -30.99 6.60
N LEU A 142 -13.26 -30.06 5.67
CA LEU A 142 -14.38 -30.11 4.74
C LEU A 142 -14.29 -31.32 3.81
N LEU A 143 -13.10 -31.63 3.28
CA LEU A 143 -12.86 -32.82 2.47
C LEU A 143 -13.06 -34.12 3.26
N GLN A 144 -12.63 -34.15 4.52
CA GLN A 144 -12.86 -35.31 5.41
C GLN A 144 -14.35 -35.54 5.64
N PHE A 145 -15.09 -34.46 5.92
CA PHE A 145 -16.54 -34.49 6.09
C PHE A 145 -17.26 -35.02 4.84
N LEU A 146 -16.90 -34.52 3.64
CA LEU A 146 -17.47 -34.97 2.36
C LEU A 146 -17.18 -36.44 2.05
N ASN A 147 -16.07 -36.97 2.56
CA ASN A 147 -15.68 -38.38 2.41
C ASN A 147 -16.21 -39.29 3.53
N ASN A 148 -17.14 -38.82 4.37
CA ASN A 148 -17.66 -39.53 5.53
C ASN A 148 -16.57 -40.03 6.51
N ARG A 149 -15.47 -39.27 6.65
CA ARG A 149 -14.43 -39.52 7.66
C ARG A 149 -14.63 -38.57 8.84
N GLU A 150 -14.19 -39.01 10.02
CA GLU A 150 -14.08 -38.10 11.17
C GLU A 150 -13.15 -36.94 10.81
N ASN A 151 -13.61 -35.73 11.09
CA ASN A 151 -12.88 -34.52 10.77
C ASN A 151 -12.00 -34.07 11.93
N ILE A 152 -10.90 -33.39 11.60
CA ILE A 152 -9.94 -32.85 12.59
C ILE A 152 -10.57 -31.92 13.66
N PHE A 153 -11.72 -31.32 13.37
CA PHE A 153 -12.43 -30.42 14.29
C PHE A 153 -13.60 -31.09 15.03
N GLY A 154 -13.94 -32.34 14.76
CA GLY A 154 -15.08 -33.04 15.37
C GLY A 154 -16.46 -32.44 15.04
N ILE A 155 -16.57 -31.66 13.97
CA ILE A 155 -17.79 -30.96 13.57
C ILE A 155 -18.65 -31.87 12.69
N SER A 156 -19.81 -32.28 13.16
CA SER A 156 -20.74 -33.12 12.37
C SER A 156 -21.54 -32.38 11.30
N ASN A 157 -21.47 -31.04 11.27
CA ASN A 157 -22.25 -30.22 10.35
C ASN A 157 -21.35 -29.46 9.34
N GLY A 158 -21.42 -29.85 8.07
CA GLY A 158 -20.66 -29.24 6.97
C GLY A 158 -20.90 -27.74 6.78
N TYR A 159 -22.08 -27.21 7.13
CA TYR A 159 -22.36 -25.77 7.01
C TYR A 159 -21.43 -24.94 7.90
N TRP A 160 -21.07 -25.45 9.07
CA TRP A 160 -20.16 -24.75 9.99
C TRP A 160 -18.72 -24.73 9.46
N LEU A 161 -18.27 -25.80 8.80
CA LEU A 161 -16.96 -25.84 8.14
C LEU A 161 -16.88 -24.82 7.00
N VAL A 162 -17.93 -24.69 6.18
CA VAL A 162 -18.00 -23.67 5.13
C VAL A 162 -17.99 -22.26 5.73
N ALA A 163 -18.78 -22.02 6.78
CA ALA A 163 -18.80 -20.72 7.46
C ALA A 163 -17.41 -20.34 8.03
N MET A 164 -16.73 -21.28 8.68
CA MET A 164 -15.36 -21.07 9.17
C MET A 164 -14.38 -20.73 8.03
N MET A 165 -14.49 -21.43 6.90
CA MET A 165 -13.65 -21.18 5.73
C MET A 165 -13.89 -19.76 5.18
N THR A 166 -15.15 -19.34 5.06
CA THR A 166 -15.51 -18.00 4.61
C THR A 166 -14.99 -16.92 5.56
N ILE A 167 -15.18 -17.08 6.88
CA ILE A 167 -14.69 -16.12 7.87
C ILE A 167 -13.17 -16.01 7.82
N SER A 168 -12.45 -17.14 7.74
CA SER A 168 -11.00 -17.17 7.60
C SER A 168 -10.53 -16.46 6.32
N SER A 169 -11.23 -16.67 5.20
CA SER A 169 -10.91 -16.03 3.92
C SER A 169 -11.11 -14.51 3.98
N ILE A 170 -12.23 -14.04 4.55
CA ILE A 170 -12.49 -12.61 4.74
C ILE A 170 -11.42 -12.00 5.64
N ALA A 171 -11.07 -12.65 6.76
CA ALA A 171 -10.02 -12.19 7.65
C ALA A 171 -8.65 -12.08 6.94
N ALA A 172 -8.29 -13.08 6.12
CA ALA A 172 -7.06 -13.06 5.34
C ALA A 172 -7.04 -11.90 4.34
N VAL A 173 -8.12 -11.71 3.57
CA VAL A 173 -8.25 -10.62 2.57
C VAL A 173 -8.22 -9.25 3.24
N CYS A 174 -8.95 -9.07 4.35
CA CYS A 174 -8.94 -7.81 5.10
C CYS A 174 -7.54 -7.49 5.65
N THR A 175 -6.86 -8.49 6.21
CA THR A 175 -5.52 -8.32 6.79
C THR A 175 -4.50 -7.93 5.72
N VAL A 176 -4.47 -8.65 4.59
CA VAL A 176 -3.49 -8.37 3.53
C VAL A 176 -3.72 -7.00 2.90
N ASN A 177 -4.98 -6.61 2.65
CA ASN A 177 -5.30 -5.27 2.14
C ASN A 177 -4.87 -4.17 3.11
N TYR A 178 -5.12 -4.35 4.42
CA TYR A 178 -4.70 -3.38 5.43
C TYR A 178 -3.17 -3.26 5.52
N VAL A 179 -2.44 -4.38 5.43
CA VAL A 179 -0.97 -4.38 5.40
C VAL A 179 -0.45 -3.64 4.16
N PHE A 180 -0.97 -3.92 2.97
CA PHE A 180 -0.55 -3.24 1.74
C PHE A 180 -0.90 -1.76 1.75
N PHE A 181 -2.08 -1.39 2.23
CA PHE A 181 -2.47 0.02 2.38
C PHE A 181 -1.50 0.77 3.30
N THR A 182 -1.22 0.20 4.47
CA THR A 182 -0.31 0.77 5.46
C THR A 182 1.12 0.88 4.91
N THR A 183 1.58 -0.16 4.22
CA THR A 183 2.91 -0.21 3.59
C THR A 183 3.04 0.85 2.49
N SER A 184 2.05 0.98 1.61
CA SER A 184 2.05 1.98 0.54
C SER A 184 2.06 3.40 1.09
N ARG A 185 1.29 3.65 2.15
CA ARG A 185 1.27 4.96 2.84
C ARG A 185 2.63 5.31 3.43
N ILE A 186 3.26 4.39 4.17
CA ILE A 186 4.62 4.62 4.72
C ILE A 186 5.64 4.77 3.61
N GLY A 187 5.57 3.95 2.57
CA GLY A 187 6.46 4.03 1.42
C GLY A 187 6.41 5.43 0.80
N ALA A 188 5.20 5.97 0.59
CA ALA A 188 5.02 7.32 0.07
C ALA A 188 5.62 8.38 1.00
N ASN A 189 5.38 8.26 2.31
CA ASN A 189 5.95 9.16 3.31
C ASN A 189 7.48 9.12 3.34
N ILE A 190 8.09 7.92 3.25
CA ILE A 190 9.55 7.75 3.19
C ILE A 190 10.11 8.37 1.90
N ARG A 191 9.44 8.18 0.76
CA ARG A 191 9.82 8.79 -0.52
C ARG A 191 9.84 10.30 -0.42
N SER A 192 8.74 10.90 0.05
CA SER A 192 8.61 12.35 0.20
C SER A 192 9.63 12.91 1.20
N LEU A 193 9.82 12.25 2.34
CA LEU A 193 10.84 12.65 3.31
C LEU A 193 12.26 12.54 2.74
N THR A 194 12.56 11.49 1.97
CA THR A 194 13.87 11.35 1.30
C THR A 194 14.10 12.48 0.32
N MET A 195 13.10 12.87 -0.46
CA MET A 195 13.17 14.03 -1.37
C MET A 195 13.48 15.31 -0.61
N THR A 196 12.75 15.59 0.48
CA THR A 196 12.97 16.77 1.33
C THR A 196 14.39 16.80 1.90
N LEU A 197 14.84 15.72 2.53
CA LEU A 197 16.19 15.65 3.13
C LEU A 197 17.30 15.84 2.11
N VAL A 198 17.16 15.27 0.90
CA VAL A 198 18.14 15.45 -0.18
C VAL A 198 18.12 16.89 -0.69
N PHE A 199 16.94 17.48 -0.85
CA PHE A 199 16.78 18.85 -1.30
C PHE A 199 17.40 19.84 -0.31
N ASP A 200 17.08 19.74 0.97
CA ASP A 200 17.62 20.62 2.02
C ASP A 200 19.12 20.46 2.10
N LYS A 201 19.62 19.20 2.05
CA LYS A 201 21.05 18.97 2.06
C LYS A 201 21.74 19.59 0.86
N ALA A 202 21.13 19.53 -0.33
CA ALA A 202 21.68 20.12 -1.55
C ALA A 202 21.75 21.65 -1.50
N LEU A 203 20.81 22.31 -0.82
CA LEU A 203 20.83 23.76 -0.60
C LEU A 203 21.93 24.21 0.37
N GLU A 204 22.31 23.34 1.32
CA GLU A 204 23.34 23.62 2.32
C GLU A 204 24.76 23.18 1.91
N LEU A 205 24.93 22.58 0.73
CA LEU A 205 26.25 22.10 0.27
C LEU A 205 27.25 23.26 0.11
N SER A 206 28.45 23.07 0.65
CA SER A 206 29.58 23.97 0.41
C SER A 206 30.00 23.91 -1.05
N SER A 207 30.66 24.96 -1.55
CA SER A 207 31.15 25.03 -2.94
C SER A 207 32.06 23.85 -3.32
N THR A 208 32.85 23.34 -2.37
CA THR A 208 33.71 22.16 -2.57
C THR A 208 32.87 20.88 -2.71
N SER A 209 31.93 20.63 -1.81
CA SER A 209 31.04 19.46 -1.90
C SER A 209 30.09 19.51 -3.11
N ARG A 210 29.72 20.72 -3.55
CA ARG A 210 28.91 20.93 -4.76
C ARG A 210 29.67 20.65 -6.05
N GLN A 211 31.01 20.63 -6.02
CA GLN A 211 31.82 20.16 -7.15
C GLN A 211 31.91 18.63 -7.19
N GLU A 212 31.75 17.96 -6.04
CA GLU A 212 31.72 16.49 -5.95
C GLU A 212 30.37 15.90 -6.40
N TYR A 213 29.27 16.62 -6.17
CA TYR A 213 27.92 16.21 -6.60
C TYR A 213 27.37 17.13 -7.68
N SER A 214 27.18 16.58 -8.88
CA SER A 214 26.53 17.29 -9.98
C SER A 214 25.03 17.50 -9.69
N ALA A 215 24.45 18.54 -10.30
CA ALA A 215 23.00 18.78 -10.22
C ALA A 215 22.17 17.59 -10.74
N GLY A 216 22.70 16.83 -11.71
CA GLY A 216 22.06 15.62 -12.23
C GLY A 216 22.04 14.47 -11.22
N GLU A 217 23.10 14.31 -10.42
CA GLU A 217 23.15 13.29 -9.37
C GLU A 217 22.16 13.60 -8.24
N VAL A 218 22.08 14.87 -7.82
CA VAL A 218 21.07 15.31 -6.83
C VAL A 218 19.65 15.07 -7.35
N LEU A 219 19.38 15.39 -8.61
CA LEU A 219 18.08 15.12 -9.22
C LEU A 219 17.78 13.61 -9.28
N THR A 220 18.77 12.79 -9.56
CA THR A 220 18.64 11.32 -9.58
C THR A 220 18.29 10.79 -8.19
N LEU A 221 18.96 11.30 -7.15
CA LEU A 221 18.67 10.97 -5.75
C LEU A 221 17.22 11.33 -5.37
N MET A 222 16.77 12.53 -5.72
CA MET A 222 15.40 12.99 -5.43
C MET A 222 14.33 12.26 -6.24
N SER A 223 14.65 11.72 -7.42
CA SER A 223 13.64 11.10 -8.29
C SER A 223 13.72 9.57 -8.29
N VAL A 224 14.78 9.04 -8.90
CA VAL A 224 14.96 7.60 -9.15
C VAL A 224 15.24 6.86 -7.85
N ASP A 225 16.13 7.35 -7.01
CA ASP A 225 16.52 6.62 -5.80
C ASP A 225 15.43 6.68 -4.73
N ALA A 226 14.79 7.84 -4.55
CA ALA A 226 13.60 7.96 -3.71
C ALA A 226 12.48 7.00 -4.16
N GLU A 227 12.29 6.80 -5.47
CA GLU A 227 11.31 5.84 -5.98
C GLU A 227 11.72 4.38 -5.76
N ARG A 228 13.01 4.07 -5.84
CA ARG A 228 13.53 2.75 -5.47
C ARG A 228 13.26 2.46 -3.99
N VAL A 229 13.41 3.45 -3.11
CA VAL A 229 13.09 3.31 -1.68
C VAL A 229 11.60 3.03 -1.49
N PHE A 230 10.72 3.77 -2.18
CA PHE A 230 9.27 3.49 -2.20
C PHE A 230 8.98 2.04 -2.60
N THR A 231 9.54 1.61 -3.73
CA THR A 231 9.34 0.25 -4.26
C THR A 231 9.87 -0.81 -3.31
N ALA A 232 11.04 -0.60 -2.69
CA ALA A 232 11.60 -1.50 -1.69
C ALA A 232 10.69 -1.63 -0.46
N MET A 233 10.09 -0.52 -0.02
CA MET A 233 9.11 -0.55 1.08
C MET A 233 7.85 -1.32 0.67
N LEU A 234 7.33 -1.14 -0.53
CA LEU A 234 6.17 -1.90 -1.03
C LEU A 234 6.41 -3.41 -1.07
N GLN A 235 7.65 -3.84 -1.36
CA GLN A 235 8.02 -5.26 -1.38
C GLN A 235 8.34 -5.83 0.00
N SER A 236 8.59 -4.98 1.01
CA SER A 236 8.97 -5.40 2.35
C SER A 236 8.04 -6.43 3.01
N PRO A 237 6.69 -6.39 2.86
CA PRO A 237 5.82 -7.39 3.48
C PRO A 237 6.05 -8.80 2.91
N TRP A 238 6.35 -8.92 1.61
CA TRP A 238 6.63 -10.21 0.97
C TRP A 238 7.88 -10.88 1.53
N HIS A 239 8.89 -10.11 1.90
CA HIS A 239 10.10 -10.64 2.53
C HIS A 239 9.84 -11.24 3.92
N VAL A 240 8.77 -10.82 4.61
CA VAL A 240 8.34 -11.41 5.88
C VAL A 240 7.39 -12.58 5.64
N MET A 241 6.38 -12.38 4.80
CA MET A 241 5.35 -13.38 4.51
C MET A 241 5.92 -14.62 3.81
N GLY A 242 6.86 -14.46 2.86
CA GLY A 242 7.41 -15.56 2.06
C GLY A 242 8.10 -16.63 2.90
N PRO A 243 9.16 -16.31 3.68
CA PRO A 243 9.82 -17.28 4.55
C PRO A 243 8.88 -17.88 5.60
N LEU A 244 7.97 -17.08 6.15
CA LEU A 244 6.99 -17.55 7.14
C LEU A 244 6.01 -18.56 6.53
N ALA A 245 5.44 -18.25 5.36
CA ALA A 245 4.54 -19.15 4.63
C ALA A 245 5.26 -20.43 4.21
N PHE A 246 6.52 -20.32 3.80
CA PHE A 246 7.35 -21.48 3.48
C PHE A 246 7.57 -22.38 4.69
N ALA A 247 7.94 -21.81 5.85
CA ALA A 247 8.12 -22.57 7.09
C ALA A 247 6.82 -23.27 7.52
N VAL A 248 5.69 -22.57 7.49
CA VAL A 248 4.37 -23.12 7.80
C VAL A 248 4.00 -24.25 6.82
N SER A 249 4.29 -24.09 5.53
CA SER A 249 4.02 -25.13 4.52
C SER A 249 4.81 -26.41 4.79
N ILE A 250 6.09 -26.31 5.15
CA ILE A 250 6.92 -27.48 5.52
C ILE A 250 6.30 -28.20 6.72
N VAL A 251 5.93 -27.45 7.77
CA VAL A 251 5.32 -28.03 8.97
C VAL A 251 4.00 -28.72 8.63
N MET A 252 3.17 -28.09 7.80
CA MET A 252 1.86 -28.63 7.41
C MET A 252 2.02 -29.92 6.59
N ILE A 253 2.95 -29.96 5.62
CA ILE A 253 3.25 -31.17 4.84
C ILE A 253 3.76 -32.28 5.78
N GLY A 254 4.67 -31.95 6.71
CA GLY A 254 5.21 -32.91 7.66
C GLY A 254 4.15 -33.50 8.59
N ALA A 255 3.15 -32.71 8.98
CA ALA A 255 2.04 -33.15 9.81
C ALA A 255 0.97 -33.95 9.04
N LEU A 256 0.78 -33.68 7.74
CA LEU A 256 -0.28 -34.33 6.92
C LEU A 256 0.17 -35.58 6.16
N LEU A 257 1.43 -35.67 5.72
CA LEU A 257 1.91 -36.63 4.71
C LEU A 257 3.08 -37.52 5.19
N ASP A 258 3.36 -37.52 6.50
CA ASP A 258 4.55 -38.12 7.16
C ASP A 258 5.90 -37.44 6.83
N ALA A 259 6.84 -37.52 7.78
CA ALA A 259 8.13 -36.79 7.78
C ALA A 259 9.01 -37.03 6.54
N TYR A 260 8.86 -38.18 5.87
CA TYR A 260 9.59 -38.51 4.64
C TYR A 260 9.20 -37.60 3.46
N SER A 261 7.93 -37.20 3.35
CA SER A 261 7.47 -36.30 2.28
C SER A 261 7.95 -34.87 2.47
N ALA A 262 8.03 -34.39 3.72
CA ALA A 262 8.58 -33.06 4.02
C ALA A 262 10.09 -32.97 3.71
N PHE A 263 10.84 -34.03 4.01
CA PHE A 263 12.27 -34.09 3.71
C PHE A 263 12.54 -34.14 2.20
N ALA A 264 11.75 -34.90 1.44
CA ALA A 264 11.85 -34.95 -0.02
C ALA A 264 11.60 -33.58 -0.68
N GLY A 265 10.60 -32.82 -0.19
CA GLY A 265 10.31 -31.47 -0.70
C GLY A 265 11.43 -30.45 -0.42
N ALA A 266 12.04 -30.50 0.76
CA ALA A 266 13.15 -29.61 1.11
C ALA A 266 14.42 -29.91 0.30
N VAL A 267 14.66 -31.18 -0.04
CA VAL A 267 15.80 -31.59 -0.88
C VAL A 267 15.61 -31.17 -2.34
N PHE A 268 14.40 -31.30 -2.89
CA PHE A 268 14.10 -30.90 -4.27
C PHE A 268 14.21 -29.38 -4.50
N LEU A 269 13.94 -28.56 -3.47
CA LEU A 269 14.08 -27.12 -3.57
C LEU A 269 15.55 -26.64 -3.56
N ARG A 270 16.49 -27.52 -3.20
CA ARG A 270 17.93 -27.23 -3.13
C ARG A 270 18.66 -27.57 -4.45
N SER A 271 18.05 -28.35 -5.34
CA SER A 271 18.57 -28.71 -6.68
C SER A 271 18.05 -27.80 -7.77
#